data_AF-A0AAV0N6L7-F1
#
_entry.id   AF-A0AAV0N6L7-F1
#
_cell.length_a   1.000
_cell.length_b   1.000
_cell.length_c   1.000
_cell.angle_alpha   90.00
_cell.angle_beta   90.00
_cell.angle_gamma   90.00
#
_symmetry.space_group_name_H-M   'P 1'
#
loop_
_entity.id
_entity.type
_entity.pdbx_description
1 polymer ?
#
loop_
_entity_poly.entity_id
_entity_poly.type
_entity_poly.pdbx_seq_one_letter_code
_entity_poly.pdbx_strand_id
1 'polypeptide(L)'
;MYAKCGSIKGAVEVFQGMKEKDVTSWNSVIGGLARNGHAEESIRLFEEMLRLGKITPDEITFVQVLIACGHAGKVDKGRSYFDMMINKYGIVPNMKHYGCIVDMLGRAGLLTEAFQFIDKMNVEPNGIIWRTLLGACALHGNIEIGKRATERLMKLRRDESGDYVLLSNMYAAVGEWGGFEKVRQVMDDYGVWKEPGYSIVEPDNKAVIKLLSRSRSSHVPES
;
A
#
# COMPACT_ATOMS: atom_id res chain seq x y z
N MET A 1 16.35 -14.04 -7.27
CA MET A 1 15.45 -15.13 -6.84
C MET A 1 15.43 -15.32 -5.33
N TYR A 2 16.57 -15.47 -4.65
CA TYR A 2 16.64 -15.72 -3.20
C TYR A 2 15.83 -14.74 -2.33
N ALA A 3 15.93 -13.43 -2.60
CA ALA A 3 15.20 -12.43 -1.82
C ALA A 3 13.67 -12.40 -2.07
N LYS A 4 13.21 -12.90 -3.23
CA LYS A 4 11.77 -13.07 -3.49
C LYS A 4 11.19 -14.27 -2.74
N CYS A 5 12.03 -15.23 -2.34
CA CYS A 5 11.66 -16.43 -1.62
C CYS A 5 11.94 -16.33 -0.10
N GLY A 6 12.18 -15.13 0.45
CA GLY A 6 12.40 -14.90 1.88
C GLY A 6 13.80 -15.26 2.41
N SER A 7 14.69 -15.82 1.59
CA SER A 7 16.08 -16.07 1.98
C SER A 7 16.94 -14.81 1.78
N ILE A 8 16.83 -13.89 2.73
CA ILE A 8 17.57 -12.62 2.70
C ILE A 8 19.08 -12.82 2.91
N LYS A 9 19.46 -13.68 3.86
CA LYS A 9 20.89 -13.97 4.13
C LYS A 9 21.62 -14.45 2.88
N GLY A 10 21.06 -15.45 2.18
CA GLY A 10 21.64 -15.96 0.94
C GLY A 10 21.67 -14.91 -0.18
N ALA A 11 20.67 -14.02 -0.26
CA ALA A 11 20.69 -12.93 -1.23
C ALA A 11 21.84 -11.93 -0.98
N VAL A 12 22.09 -11.60 0.29
CA VAL A 12 23.19 -10.71 0.68
C VAL A 12 24.55 -11.38 0.47
N GLU A 13 24.71 -12.65 0.84
CA GLU A 13 25.95 -13.41 0.64
C GLU A 13 26.32 -13.51 -0.84
N VAL A 14 25.36 -13.88 -1.70
CA VAL A 14 25.57 -13.92 -3.16
C VAL A 14 25.98 -12.54 -3.67
N PHE A 15 25.25 -11.49 -3.27
CA PHE A 15 25.57 -10.13 -3.67
C PHE A 15 27.00 -9.72 -3.25
N GLN A 16 27.39 -9.97 -2.01
CA GLN A 16 28.74 -9.68 -1.51
C GLN A 16 29.81 -10.42 -2.31
N GLY A 17 29.58 -11.69 -2.66
CA GLY A 17 30.49 -12.52 -3.47
C GLY A 17 30.61 -12.14 -4.94
N MET A 18 29.74 -11.27 -5.49
CA MET A 18 29.84 -10.85 -6.89
C MET A 18 31.06 -9.96 -7.12
N LYS A 19 31.93 -10.36 -8.06
CA LYS A 19 33.08 -9.56 -8.52
C LYS A 19 32.65 -8.28 -9.21
N GLU A 20 31.64 -8.37 -10.05
CA GLU A 20 31.03 -7.24 -10.76
C GLU A 20 29.56 -7.14 -10.37
N LYS A 21 29.11 -5.94 -10.02
CA LYS A 21 27.74 -5.65 -9.60
C LYS A 21 27.16 -4.62 -10.56
N ASP A 22 26.03 -4.93 -11.16
CA ASP A 22 25.28 -4.04 -12.04
C ASP A 22 24.06 -3.47 -11.31
N VAL A 23 23.35 -2.54 -11.94
CA VAL A 23 22.15 -1.91 -11.37
C VAL A 23 21.08 -2.95 -11.00
N THR A 24 20.97 -4.04 -11.76
CA THR A 24 20.02 -5.14 -11.51
C THR A 24 20.33 -5.89 -10.22
N SER A 25 21.60 -6.19 -9.94
CA SER A 25 22.00 -6.89 -8.72
C SER A 25 21.81 -6.02 -7.48
N TRP A 26 22.11 -4.72 -7.57
CA TRP A 26 21.78 -3.72 -6.55
C TRP A 26 20.27 -3.64 -6.30
N ASN A 27 19.47 -3.51 -7.35
CA ASN A 27 18.01 -3.45 -7.26
C ASN A 27 17.42 -4.70 -6.59
N SER A 28 18.01 -5.86 -6.89
CA SER A 28 17.57 -7.14 -6.34
C SER A 28 17.79 -7.23 -4.83
N VAL A 29 18.97 -6.84 -4.33
CA VAL A 29 19.28 -6.91 -2.89
C VAL A 29 18.56 -5.81 -2.11
N ILE A 30 18.57 -4.57 -2.61
CA ILE A 30 17.89 -3.42 -1.98
C ILE A 30 16.38 -3.72 -1.87
N GLY A 31 15.74 -4.12 -2.97
CA GLY A 31 14.31 -4.43 -2.98
C GLY A 31 13.94 -5.69 -2.20
N GLY A 32 14.87 -6.65 -2.13
CA GLY A 32 14.75 -7.83 -1.29
C GLY A 32 14.66 -7.48 0.18
N LEU A 33 15.63 -6.73 0.68
CA LEU A 33 15.69 -6.27 2.06
C LEU A 33 14.48 -5.39 2.42
N ALA A 34 14.10 -4.46 1.54
CA ALA A 34 12.98 -3.54 1.76
C ALA A 34 11.66 -4.28 2.06
N ARG A 35 11.38 -5.38 1.33
CA ARG A 35 10.10 -6.13 1.46
C ARG A 35 10.09 -7.15 2.60
N ASN A 36 11.24 -7.54 3.12
CA ASN A 36 11.34 -8.65 4.09
C ASN A 36 11.74 -8.17 5.50
N GLY A 37 11.38 -6.94 5.87
CA GLY A 37 11.60 -6.41 7.23
C GLY A 37 13.00 -5.86 7.50
N HIS A 38 13.87 -5.79 6.50
CA HIS A 38 15.25 -5.27 6.62
C HIS A 38 15.37 -3.86 6.02
N ALA A 39 14.39 -2.99 6.27
CA ALA A 39 14.27 -1.68 5.65
C ALA A 39 15.49 -0.76 5.88
N GLU A 40 16.02 -0.70 7.10
CA GLU A 40 17.21 0.11 7.41
C GLU A 40 18.47 -0.38 6.67
N GLU A 41 18.60 -1.69 6.47
CA GLU A 41 19.72 -2.26 5.72
C GLU A 41 19.59 -1.97 4.21
N SER A 42 18.36 -2.03 3.68
CA SER A 42 18.06 -1.61 2.31
C SER A 42 18.47 -0.16 2.06
N ILE A 43 18.14 0.76 2.98
CA ILE A 43 18.54 2.17 2.90
C ILE A 43 20.06 2.31 2.94
N ARG A 44 20.74 1.60 3.86
CA ARG A 44 22.22 1.63 3.93
C ARG A 44 22.89 1.15 2.64
N LEU A 45 22.37 0.09 2.02
CA LEU A 45 22.91 -0.38 0.73
C LEU A 45 22.68 0.62 -0.40
N PHE A 46 21.53 1.30 -0.43
CA PHE A 46 21.32 2.39 -1.38
C PHE A 46 22.32 3.55 -1.15
N GLU A 47 22.51 3.97 0.10
CA GLU A 47 23.50 5.01 0.44
C GLU A 47 24.93 4.57 0.08
N GLU A 48 25.27 3.29 0.23
CA GLU A 48 26.53 2.72 -0.22
C GLU A 48 26.68 2.76 -1.74
N MET A 49 25.64 2.39 -2.50
CA MET A 49 25.60 2.49 -3.95
C MET A 49 25.89 3.93 -4.41
N LEU A 50 25.26 4.91 -3.77
CA LEU A 50 25.49 6.34 -4.02
C LEU A 50 26.94 6.76 -3.70
N ARG A 51 27.48 6.32 -2.56
CA ARG A 51 28.84 6.65 -2.12
C ARG A 51 29.90 6.07 -3.05
N LEU A 52 29.69 4.85 -3.54
CA LEU A 52 30.62 4.20 -4.47
C LEU A 52 30.63 4.89 -5.83
N GLY A 53 29.48 5.44 -6.28
CA GLY A 53 29.37 6.25 -7.49
C GLY A 53 29.65 5.51 -8.81
N LYS A 54 29.88 4.19 -8.76
CA LYS A 54 30.21 3.36 -9.94
C LYS A 54 28.99 2.99 -10.77
N ILE A 55 27.82 2.89 -10.14
CA ILE A 55 26.57 2.47 -10.75
C ILE A 55 25.54 3.56 -10.50
N THR A 56 24.87 3.99 -11.56
CA THR A 56 23.83 5.02 -11.49
C THR A 56 22.50 4.37 -11.09
N PRO A 57 21.83 4.86 -10.02
CA PRO A 57 20.47 4.45 -9.68
C PRO A 57 19.50 4.70 -10.83
N ASP A 58 18.59 3.75 -11.03
CA ASP A 58 17.50 3.84 -12.00
C ASP A 58 16.13 4.00 -11.29
N GLU A 59 15.08 4.10 -12.09
CA GLU A 59 13.69 4.16 -11.62
C GLU A 59 13.33 3.01 -10.66
N ILE A 60 13.88 1.81 -10.91
CA ILE A 60 13.60 0.64 -10.07
C ILE A 60 14.28 0.82 -8.72
N THR A 61 15.51 1.33 -8.70
CA THR A 61 16.30 1.61 -7.49
C THR A 61 15.52 2.54 -6.56
N PHE A 62 14.99 3.64 -7.11
CA PHE A 62 14.23 4.61 -6.33
C PHE A 62 12.92 4.04 -5.79
N VAL A 63 12.19 3.21 -6.55
CA VAL A 63 11.04 2.48 -5.99
C VAL A 63 11.44 1.62 -4.79
N GLN A 64 12.57 0.90 -4.86
CA GLN A 64 12.98 0.03 -3.75
C GLN A 64 13.32 0.82 -2.48
N VAL A 65 14.09 1.91 -2.60
CA VAL A 65 14.47 2.71 -1.42
C VAL A 65 13.27 3.46 -0.84
N LEU A 66 12.32 3.92 -1.67
CA LEU A 66 11.10 4.54 -1.18
C LEU A 66 10.23 3.57 -0.37
N ILE A 67 10.10 2.31 -0.83
CA ILE A 67 9.45 1.24 -0.05
C ILE A 67 10.16 1.06 1.30
N ALA A 68 11.50 0.99 1.29
CA ALA A 68 12.28 0.85 2.51
C ALA A 68 12.05 2.02 3.47
N CYS A 69 12.04 3.27 2.98
CA CYS A 69 11.71 4.44 3.80
C CYS A 69 10.31 4.35 4.41
N GLY A 70 9.32 3.85 3.64
CA GLY A 70 7.96 3.64 4.13
C GLY A 70 7.89 2.63 5.25
N HIS A 71 8.56 1.48 5.09
CA HIS A 71 8.60 0.43 6.11
C HIS A 71 9.42 0.82 7.35
N ALA A 72 10.44 1.66 7.20
CA ALA A 72 11.25 2.18 8.32
C ALA A 72 10.63 3.42 9.00
N GLY A 73 9.51 3.94 8.50
CA GLY A 73 8.90 5.18 9.01
C GLY A 73 9.76 6.43 8.78
N LYS A 74 10.68 6.40 7.81
CA LYS A 74 11.62 7.50 7.51
C LYS A 74 11.07 8.45 6.45
N VAL A 75 9.98 9.16 6.79
CA VAL A 75 9.26 10.03 5.85
C VAL A 75 10.18 11.07 5.21
N ASP A 76 11.00 11.77 6.00
CA ASP A 76 11.88 12.83 5.48
C ASP A 76 12.96 12.30 4.55
N LYS A 77 13.51 11.11 4.82
CA LYS A 77 14.43 10.44 3.88
C LYS A 77 13.71 10.07 2.59
N GLY A 78 12.49 9.55 2.68
CA GLY A 78 11.68 9.21 1.52
C GLY A 78 11.44 10.41 0.60
N ARG A 79 11.07 11.56 1.18
CA ARG A 79 10.93 12.83 0.44
C ARG A 79 12.24 13.25 -0.23
N SER A 80 13.33 13.26 0.54
CA SER A 80 14.66 13.60 0.03
C SER A 80 15.10 12.71 -1.14
N TYR A 81 14.83 11.39 -1.07
CA TYR A 81 15.14 10.47 -2.16
C TYR A 81 14.22 10.65 -3.37
N PHE A 82 12.94 10.96 -3.17
CA PHE A 82 12.03 11.30 -4.27
C PHE A 82 12.46 12.59 -4.98
N ASP A 83 12.86 13.62 -4.25
CA ASP A 83 13.38 14.87 -4.82
C ASP A 83 14.74 14.65 -5.49
N MET A 84 15.61 13.83 -4.92
CA MET A 84 16.89 13.46 -5.52
C MET A 84 16.71 12.75 -6.86
N MET A 85 15.75 11.83 -6.95
CA MET A 85 15.40 11.13 -8.18
C MET A 85 15.08 12.11 -9.32
N ILE A 86 14.28 13.14 -9.04
CA ILE A 86 13.86 14.14 -10.02
C ILE A 86 15.01 15.10 -10.34
N ASN A 87 15.56 15.74 -9.31
CA ASN A 87 16.44 16.90 -9.49
C ASN A 87 17.88 16.52 -9.85
N LYS A 88 18.38 15.39 -9.33
CA LYS A 88 19.76 14.95 -9.55
C LYS A 88 19.87 13.92 -10.67
N TYR A 89 18.93 12.98 -10.74
CA TYR A 89 18.96 11.89 -11.71
C TYR A 89 18.06 12.11 -12.93
N GLY A 90 17.21 13.15 -12.93
CA GLY A 90 16.32 13.45 -14.06
C GLY A 90 15.26 12.38 -14.32
N ILE A 91 14.98 11.52 -13.33
CA ILE A 91 14.04 10.41 -13.47
C ILE A 91 12.63 10.94 -13.25
N VAL A 92 11.77 10.76 -14.26
CA VAL A 92 10.36 11.16 -14.20
C VAL A 92 9.58 10.18 -13.30
N PRO A 93 8.89 10.65 -12.25
CA PRO A 93 8.12 9.78 -11.38
C PRO A 93 6.97 9.10 -12.13
N ASN A 94 6.89 7.78 -12.02
CA ASN A 94 5.73 6.99 -12.46
C ASN A 94 4.81 6.61 -11.28
N MET A 95 3.68 5.95 -11.58
CA MET A 95 2.67 5.53 -10.58
C MET A 95 3.24 4.75 -9.39
N LYS A 96 4.31 3.97 -9.56
CA LYS A 96 4.92 3.21 -8.46
C LYS A 96 5.60 4.14 -7.46
N HIS A 97 6.30 5.17 -7.95
CA HIS A 97 6.95 6.16 -7.08
C HIS A 97 5.91 6.95 -6.28
N TYR A 98 4.86 7.42 -6.95
CA TYR A 98 3.74 8.10 -6.28
C TYR A 98 3.07 7.21 -5.24
N GLY A 99 2.83 5.93 -5.58
CA GLY A 99 2.27 4.95 -4.65
C GLY A 99 3.13 4.75 -3.42
N CYS A 100 4.46 4.74 -3.55
CA CYS A 100 5.35 4.62 -2.40
C CYS A 100 5.27 5.84 -1.47
N ILE A 101 5.18 7.05 -2.01
CA ILE A 101 5.04 8.27 -1.20
C ILE A 101 3.68 8.29 -0.50
N VAL A 102 2.59 7.95 -1.20
CA VAL A 102 1.25 7.92 -0.62
C VAL A 102 1.14 6.84 0.47
N ASP A 103 1.69 5.64 0.26
CA ASP A 103 1.75 4.58 1.28
C ASP A 103 2.55 5.04 2.50
N MET A 104 3.72 5.65 2.29
CA MET A 104 4.58 6.15 3.36
C MET A 104 3.90 7.25 4.20
N LEU A 105 3.34 8.27 3.55
CA LEU A 105 2.60 9.34 4.24
C LEU A 105 1.36 8.77 4.94
N GLY A 106 0.68 7.82 4.29
CA GLY A 106 -0.47 7.11 4.83
C GLY A 106 -0.17 6.41 6.14
N ARG A 107 0.88 5.57 6.17
CA ARG A 107 1.33 4.85 7.38
C ARG A 107 1.77 5.77 8.51
N ALA A 108 2.30 6.94 8.18
CA ALA A 108 2.70 7.95 9.15
C ALA A 108 1.52 8.78 9.71
N GLY A 109 0.29 8.52 9.24
CA GLY A 109 -0.90 9.29 9.63
C GLY A 109 -0.98 10.69 8.99
N LEU A 110 -0.09 11.01 8.05
CA LEU A 110 -0.01 12.31 7.36
C LEU A 110 -1.02 12.39 6.22
N LEU A 111 -2.28 12.07 6.50
CA LEU A 111 -3.32 11.85 5.49
C LEU A 111 -3.67 13.11 4.69
N THR A 112 -3.70 14.27 5.34
CA THR A 112 -3.94 15.56 4.66
C THR A 112 -2.85 15.83 3.64
N GLU A 113 -1.61 15.57 4.01
CA GLU A 113 -0.46 15.75 3.11
C GLU A 113 -0.49 14.72 1.98
N ALA A 114 -0.82 13.46 2.28
CA ALA A 114 -0.97 12.42 1.27
C ALA A 114 -2.02 12.80 0.22
N PHE A 115 -3.17 13.33 0.64
CA PHE A 115 -4.20 13.81 -0.28
C PHE A 115 -3.71 14.99 -1.12
N GLN A 116 -3.07 15.99 -0.50
CA GLN A 116 -2.51 17.15 -1.21
C GLN A 116 -1.41 16.76 -2.21
N PHE A 117 -0.61 15.75 -1.87
CA PHE A 117 0.41 15.21 -2.75
C PHE A 117 -0.22 14.59 -4.00
N ILE A 118 -1.32 13.84 -3.85
CA ILE A 118 -2.06 13.26 -4.98
C ILE A 118 -2.62 14.35 -5.89
N ASP A 119 -3.22 15.42 -5.33
CA ASP A 119 -3.74 16.54 -6.12
C ASP A 119 -2.64 17.29 -6.91
N LYS A 120 -1.38 17.21 -6.48
CA LYS A 120 -0.21 17.81 -7.14
C LYS A 120 0.48 16.88 -8.14
N MET A 121 -0.01 15.65 -8.34
CA MET A 121 0.58 14.73 -9.30
C MET A 121 0.46 15.29 -10.72
N ASN A 122 1.53 15.19 -11.51
CA ASN A 122 1.54 15.62 -12.92
C ASN A 122 0.90 14.60 -13.88
N VAL A 123 0.30 13.55 -13.31
CA VAL A 123 -0.29 12.42 -14.00
C VAL A 123 -1.56 12.02 -13.27
N GLU A 124 -2.56 11.55 -14.01
CA GLU A 124 -3.85 11.18 -13.42
C GLU A 124 -3.69 10.03 -12.42
N PRO A 125 -4.09 10.21 -11.14
CA PRO A 125 -3.95 9.15 -10.14
C PRO A 125 -4.91 7.99 -10.46
N ASN A 126 -4.36 6.78 -10.53
CA ASN A 126 -5.17 5.58 -10.77
C ASN A 126 -5.87 5.10 -9.49
N GLY A 127 -6.74 4.09 -9.63
CA GLY A 127 -7.46 3.51 -8.49
C GLY A 127 -6.56 2.94 -7.39
N ILE A 128 -5.34 2.48 -7.72
CA ILE A 128 -4.39 1.96 -6.72
C ILE A 128 -3.98 3.06 -5.74
N ILE A 129 -3.65 4.26 -6.23
CA ILE A 129 -3.27 5.40 -5.38
C ILE A 129 -4.37 5.77 -4.39
N TRP A 130 -5.62 5.88 -4.88
CA TRP A 130 -6.76 6.22 -4.03
C TRP A 130 -7.09 5.12 -3.02
N ARG A 131 -6.94 3.84 -3.39
CA ARG A 131 -7.09 2.71 -2.45
C ARG A 131 -6.03 2.72 -1.37
N THR A 132 -4.78 3.01 -1.71
CA THR A 132 -3.70 3.13 -0.74
C THR A 132 -4.02 4.21 0.29
N LEU A 133 -4.47 5.39 -0.16
CA LEU A 133 -4.91 6.45 0.75
C LEU A 133 -6.14 6.04 1.57
N LEU A 134 -7.12 5.39 0.96
CA LEU A 134 -8.34 4.93 1.64
C LEU A 134 -8.03 3.91 2.75
N GLY A 135 -7.12 2.97 2.48
CA GLY A 135 -6.63 2.03 3.48
C GLY A 135 -5.96 2.72 4.67
N ALA A 136 -5.15 3.74 4.41
CA ALA A 136 -4.55 4.56 5.46
C ALA A 136 -5.60 5.37 6.26
N CYS A 137 -6.61 5.92 5.57
CA CYS A 137 -7.71 6.62 6.22
C CYS A 137 -8.51 5.68 7.14
N ALA A 138 -8.76 4.44 6.71
CA ALA A 138 -9.41 3.42 7.53
C ALA A 138 -8.55 3.06 8.75
N LEU A 139 -7.23 2.91 8.57
CA LEU A 139 -6.30 2.60 9.66
C LEU A 139 -6.25 3.70 10.73
N HIS A 140 -6.27 4.97 10.32
CA HIS A 140 -6.16 6.11 11.23
C HIS A 140 -7.51 6.75 11.60
N GLY A 141 -8.63 6.19 11.14
CA GLY A 141 -9.98 6.69 11.45
C GLY A 141 -10.31 8.07 10.84
N ASN A 142 -9.62 8.50 9.78
CA ASN A 142 -9.86 9.81 9.16
C ASN A 142 -10.95 9.71 8.09
N ILE A 143 -12.19 9.90 8.54
CA ILE A 143 -13.41 9.75 7.71
C ILE A 143 -13.46 10.79 6.59
N GLU A 144 -13.06 12.02 6.88
CA GLU A 144 -13.21 13.14 5.95
C GLU A 144 -12.37 12.93 4.68
N ILE A 145 -11.10 12.58 4.85
CA ILE A 145 -10.22 12.30 3.71
C ILE A 145 -10.63 11.02 3.00
N GLY A 146 -11.07 9.99 3.74
CA GLY A 146 -11.56 8.75 3.13
C GLY A 146 -12.81 8.94 2.26
N LYS A 147 -13.76 9.79 2.68
CA LYS A 147 -14.91 10.17 1.85
C LYS A 147 -14.48 10.83 0.55
N ARG A 148 -13.58 11.81 0.63
CA ARG A 148 -13.04 12.50 -0.56
C ARG A 148 -12.28 11.55 -1.49
N ALA A 149 -11.45 10.66 -0.94
CA ALA A 149 -10.72 9.65 -1.71
C ALA A 149 -11.69 8.68 -2.41
N THR A 150 -12.78 8.32 -1.74
CA THR A 150 -13.85 7.49 -2.30
C THR A 150 -14.54 8.17 -3.47
N GLU A 151 -14.93 9.44 -3.32
CA GLU A 151 -15.56 10.19 -4.41
C GLU A 151 -14.66 10.28 -5.65
N ARG A 152 -13.35 10.44 -5.46
CA ARG A 152 -12.37 10.41 -6.55
C ARG A 152 -12.30 9.02 -7.19
N LEU A 153 -12.26 7.96 -6.39
CA LEU A 153 -12.20 6.59 -6.87
C LEU A 153 -13.45 6.18 -7.67
N MET A 154 -14.64 6.58 -7.23
CA MET A 154 -15.90 6.36 -7.96
C MET A 154 -15.92 7.07 -9.31
N LYS A 155 -15.35 8.29 -9.40
CA LYS A 155 -15.27 9.02 -10.67
C LYS A 155 -14.34 8.34 -11.68
N LEU A 156 -13.31 7.64 -11.21
CA LEU A 156 -12.38 6.89 -12.07
C LEU A 156 -12.98 5.59 -12.60
N ARG A 157 -13.97 5.03 -11.90
CA ARG A 157 -14.49 3.68 -12.19
C ARG A 157 -15.89 3.75 -12.80
N ARG A 158 -15.98 3.35 -14.06
CA ARG A 158 -17.24 2.92 -14.68
C ARG A 158 -17.51 1.41 -14.53
N ASP A 159 -16.56 0.61 -14.02
CA ASP A 159 -16.75 -0.84 -13.87
C ASP A 159 -15.61 -1.42 -13.01
N GLU A 160 -15.89 -2.02 -11.84
CA GLU A 160 -15.10 -3.05 -11.12
C GLU A 160 -15.32 -3.05 -9.60
N SER A 161 -15.46 -4.26 -9.07
CA SER A 161 -16.11 -4.65 -7.81
C SER A 161 -15.27 -4.62 -6.51
N GLY A 162 -13.95 -4.43 -6.58
CA GLY A 162 -13.07 -4.61 -5.42
C GLY A 162 -13.12 -3.54 -4.32
N ASP A 163 -13.58 -2.32 -4.63
CA ASP A 163 -13.38 -1.14 -3.76
C ASP A 163 -14.45 -0.98 -2.70
N TYR A 164 -15.62 -1.54 -2.99
CA TYR A 164 -16.77 -1.45 -2.11
C TYR A 164 -16.57 -2.21 -0.80
N VAL A 165 -15.73 -3.25 -0.78
CA VAL A 165 -15.40 -3.97 0.47
C VAL A 165 -14.59 -3.11 1.41
N LEU A 166 -13.54 -2.44 0.91
CA LEU A 166 -12.72 -1.53 1.70
C LEU A 166 -13.55 -0.35 2.20
N LEU A 167 -14.41 0.15 1.33
CA LEU A 167 -15.31 1.26 1.61
C LEU A 167 -16.39 0.92 2.65
N SER A 168 -17.04 -0.24 2.49
CA SER A 168 -18.01 -0.78 3.44
C SER A 168 -17.38 -1.01 4.81
N ASN A 169 -16.15 -1.55 4.86
CA ASN A 169 -15.42 -1.71 6.11
C ASN A 169 -15.09 -0.37 6.76
N MET A 170 -14.72 0.66 5.98
CA MET A 170 -14.42 1.99 6.51
C MET A 170 -15.65 2.63 7.14
N TYR A 171 -16.81 2.64 6.45
CA TYR A 171 -18.05 3.19 6.98
C TYR A 171 -18.57 2.41 8.20
N ALA A 172 -18.46 1.07 8.17
CA ALA A 172 -18.84 0.22 9.29
C ALA A 172 -17.95 0.44 10.53
N ALA A 173 -16.64 0.63 10.34
CA ALA A 173 -15.69 0.84 11.45
C ALA A 173 -15.97 2.12 12.25
N VAL A 174 -16.66 3.09 11.66
CA VAL A 174 -16.95 4.40 12.27
C VAL A 174 -18.44 4.60 12.58
N GLY A 175 -19.27 3.57 12.40
CA GLY A 175 -20.70 3.62 12.70
C GLY A 175 -21.52 4.55 11.80
N GLU A 176 -21.00 4.96 10.64
CA GLU A 176 -21.70 5.81 9.68
C GLU A 176 -22.50 4.93 8.71
N TRP A 177 -23.65 4.47 9.20
CA TRP A 177 -24.49 3.48 8.52
C TRP A 177 -25.11 3.99 7.20
N GLY A 178 -25.30 5.29 7.04
CA GLY A 178 -25.83 5.87 5.81
C GLY A 178 -24.87 5.76 4.62
N GLY A 179 -23.57 6.00 4.83
CA GLY A 179 -22.53 5.73 3.85
C GLY A 179 -22.36 4.24 3.58
N PHE A 180 -22.43 3.40 4.62
CA PHE A 180 -22.39 1.94 4.49
C PHE A 180 -23.53 1.39 3.63
N GLU A 181 -24.76 1.87 3.84
CA GLU A 181 -25.95 1.48 3.07
C GLU A 181 -25.87 1.92 1.62
N LYS A 182 -25.45 3.16 1.34
CA LYS A 182 -25.21 3.63 -0.04
C LYS A 182 -24.19 2.77 -0.77
N VAL A 183 -23.14 2.35 -0.08
CA VAL A 183 -22.09 1.50 -0.66
C VAL A 183 -22.60 0.11 -0.92
N ARG A 184 -23.42 -0.45 -0.01
CA ARG A 184 -24.12 -1.72 -0.25
C ARG A 184 -25.11 -1.65 -1.41
N GLN A 185 -25.85 -0.55 -1.55
CA GLN A 185 -26.75 -0.36 -2.66
C GLN A 185 -26.00 -0.32 -3.99
N VAL A 186 -24.89 0.41 -4.05
CA VAL A 186 -24.02 0.41 -5.24
C VAL A 186 -23.36 -0.96 -5.45
N MET A 187 -23.05 -1.72 -4.39
CA MET A 187 -22.58 -3.11 -4.54
C MET A 187 -23.65 -3.99 -5.19
N ASP A 188 -24.90 -3.89 -4.74
CA ASP A 188 -26.02 -4.68 -5.25
C ASP A 188 -26.33 -4.30 -6.71
N ASP A 189 -26.36 -3.00 -7.04
CA ASP A 189 -26.61 -2.48 -8.38
C ASP A 189 -25.57 -2.96 -9.42
N TYR A 190 -24.33 -3.21 -8.97
CA TYR A 190 -23.24 -3.69 -9.81
C TYR A 190 -22.96 -5.19 -9.67
N GLY A 191 -23.81 -5.94 -8.97
CA GLY A 191 -23.67 -7.40 -8.81
C GLY A 191 -22.43 -7.83 -8.03
N VAL A 192 -22.03 -7.02 -7.06
CA VAL A 192 -20.81 -7.20 -6.27
C VAL A 192 -21.15 -7.66 -4.86
N TRP A 193 -20.79 -8.90 -4.53
CA TRP A 193 -20.99 -9.45 -3.18
C TRP A 193 -19.68 -9.63 -2.44
N LYS A 194 -19.67 -9.26 -1.16
CA LYS A 194 -18.56 -9.56 -0.24
C LYS A 194 -18.73 -10.98 0.29
N GLU A 195 -17.80 -11.88 -0.01
CA GLU A 195 -17.73 -13.15 0.72
C GLU A 195 -17.33 -12.89 2.18
N PRO A 196 -18.12 -13.37 3.17
CA PRO A 196 -17.74 -13.26 4.57
C PRO A 196 -16.42 -14.00 4.81
N GLY A 197 -15.41 -13.29 5.35
CA GLY A 197 -14.17 -13.92 5.77
C GLY A 197 -14.45 -14.91 6.91
N TYR A 198 -13.95 -16.13 6.78
CA TYR A 198 -14.00 -17.14 7.83
C TYR A 198 -12.59 -17.39 8.39
N SER A 199 -12.49 -17.56 9.70
CA SER A 199 -11.28 -18.07 10.35
C SER A 199 -11.66 -19.38 11.04
N ILE A 200 -11.01 -20.46 10.63
CA ILE A 200 -11.13 -21.77 11.27
C ILE A 200 -10.10 -21.78 12.39
N VAL A 201 -10.56 -21.79 13.63
CA VAL A 201 -9.71 -22.14 14.77
C VAL A 201 -10.11 -23.57 15.13
N GLU A 202 -9.17 -24.50 15.03
CA GLU A 202 -9.33 -25.85 15.58
C GLU A 202 -8.79 -25.85 17.01
N PRO A 203 -9.63 -25.72 18.05
CA PRO A 203 -9.24 -26.19 19.36
C PRO A 203 -9.45 -27.71 19.40
N ASP A 204 -8.51 -28.41 20.02
CA ASP A 204 -8.55 -29.86 20.28
C ASP A 204 -9.98 -30.43 20.36
N ASN A 205 -10.33 -31.17 19.30
CA ASN A 205 -11.29 -32.25 19.29
C ASN A 205 -12.63 -32.03 20.03
N LYS A 206 -13.43 -31.05 19.54
CA LYS A 206 -14.92 -31.03 19.41
C LYS A 206 -15.51 -29.66 19.78
N ALA A 207 -15.62 -28.77 18.78
CA ALA A 207 -16.77 -27.89 18.52
C ALA A 207 -16.40 -26.85 17.44
N VAL A 208 -17.18 -26.77 16.36
CA VAL A 208 -17.03 -25.71 15.35
C VAL A 208 -17.72 -24.45 15.88
N ILE A 209 -16.95 -23.46 16.34
CA ILE A 209 -17.51 -22.15 16.68
C ILE A 209 -17.60 -21.32 15.38
N LYS A 210 -18.83 -21.19 14.87
CA LYS A 210 -19.17 -20.20 13.82
C LYS A 210 -19.21 -18.81 14.45
N LEU A 211 -18.14 -18.03 14.30
CA LEU A 211 -18.18 -16.59 14.59
C LEU A 211 -18.86 -15.88 13.40
N LEU A 212 -20.18 -15.70 13.50
CA LEU A 212 -20.91 -14.76 12.67
C LEU A 212 -20.60 -13.34 13.16
N SER A 213 -19.95 -12.50 12.35
CA SER A 213 -20.11 -11.05 12.47
C SER A 213 -21.53 -10.68 11.97
N ARG A 214 -22.53 -10.96 12.81
CA ARG A 214 -23.93 -10.62 12.56
C ARG A 214 -24.13 -9.10 12.69
N SER A 215 -24.35 -8.39 11.58
CA SER A 215 -25.19 -7.19 11.57
C SER A 215 -26.62 -7.62 11.20
N ARG A 216 -27.56 -7.52 12.15
CA ARG A 216 -28.98 -7.87 12.01
C ARG A 216 -29.68 -6.99 10.96
N SER A 217 -30.43 -7.59 10.05
CA SER A 217 -31.73 -7.08 9.58
C SER A 217 -32.47 -8.15 8.76
N SER A 218 -33.51 -8.74 9.34
CA SER A 218 -34.66 -9.22 8.57
C SER A 218 -35.86 -9.29 9.53
N HIS A 219 -36.64 -8.22 9.54
CA HIS A 219 -38.06 -8.32 9.87
C HIS A 219 -38.69 -9.24 8.82
N VAL A 220 -39.31 -10.33 9.27
CA VAL A 220 -40.27 -11.08 8.47
C VAL A 220 -41.62 -10.83 9.13
N PRO A 221 -42.67 -10.40 8.40
CA PRO A 221 -43.99 -10.20 8.98
C PRO A 221 -44.64 -11.56 9.27
N GLU A 222 -45.29 -11.66 10.42
CA GLU A 222 -46.18 -12.77 10.76
C GLU A 222 -47.44 -12.72 9.88
N SER A 223 -47.81 -13.89 9.36
CA SER A 223 -49.16 -14.22 8.87
C SER A 223 -49.57 -15.54 9.45
#